data_AF-A0A5C8TWQ2-F1
#
_entry.id   AF-A0A5C8TWQ2-F1
#
_cell.length_a   1.000
_cell.length_b   1.000
_cell.length_c   1.000
_cell.angle_alpha   90.00
_cell.angle_beta   90.00
_cell.angle_gamma   90.00
#
_symmetry.space_group_name_H-M   'P 1'
#
loop_
_entity.id
_entity.type
_entity.pdbx_description
1 polymer ?
#
loop_
_entity_poly.entity_id
_entity_poly.type
_entity_poly.pdbx_seq_one_letter_code
_entity_poly.pdbx_strand_id
1 'polypeptide(L)'
;MYYIGIMIWRERFDMAASVIHVDYYIGDLSNQRSQPMSTFREFVDHLQSIQANDQRQQARKISPQGSLLEKRSQGVGVEFRYIMAADFILFLAGSVRNIRWYPFTLVYATIRSVSFEIFARSSSLAYFSKIRPMLGVSDINEFRQLIDKLEASDTLPRFDYSTISPVSLTFAAQIGTRP
;
A
#
# COMPACT_ATOMS: atom_id res chain seq x y z
N MET A 1 -8.39 0.48 1.48
CA MET A 1 -7.79 0.02 0.21
C MET A 1 -8.58 0.42 -1.03
N TYR A 2 -9.83 -0.05 -1.22
CA TYR A 2 -10.64 0.32 -2.41
C TYR A 2 -10.81 1.83 -2.59
N TYR A 3 -11.10 2.56 -1.51
CA TYR A 3 -11.21 4.02 -1.56
C TYR A 3 -9.95 4.66 -2.14
N ILE A 4 -8.77 4.31 -1.63
CA ILE A 4 -7.48 4.83 -2.12
C ILE A 4 -7.24 4.37 -3.57
N GLY A 5 -7.57 3.13 -3.92
CA GLY A 5 -7.48 2.64 -5.30
C GLY A 5 -8.33 3.44 -6.28
N ILE A 6 -9.56 3.79 -5.89
CA ILE A 6 -10.44 4.66 -6.68
C ILE A 6 -9.87 6.06 -6.79
N MET A 7 -9.33 6.63 -5.71
CA MET A 7 -8.70 7.95 -5.74
C MET A 7 -7.47 8.00 -6.64
N ILE A 8 -6.65 6.95 -6.64
CA ILE A 8 -5.51 6.80 -7.56
C ILE A 8 -6.01 6.72 -8.99
N TRP A 9 -7.00 5.87 -9.27
CA TRP A 9 -7.59 5.74 -10.60
C TRP A 9 -8.19 7.06 -11.12
N ARG A 10 -8.74 7.88 -10.23
CA ARG A 10 -9.29 9.21 -10.53
C ARG A 10 -8.27 10.36 -10.42
N GLU A 11 -7.00 10.04 -10.16
CA GLU A 11 -5.91 11.01 -9.92
C GLU A 11 -6.24 12.09 -8.85
N ARG A 12 -7.07 11.76 -7.86
CA ARG A 12 -7.43 12.64 -6.73
C ARG A 12 -6.48 12.41 -5.55
N PHE A 13 -5.20 12.70 -5.77
CA PHE A 13 -4.13 12.42 -4.80
C PHE A 13 -4.26 13.22 -3.50
N ASP A 14 -4.79 14.44 -3.55
CA ASP A 14 -5.02 15.26 -2.35
C ASP A 14 -6.01 14.59 -1.37
N MET A 15 -7.08 13.99 -1.91
CA MET A 15 -8.07 13.26 -1.09
C MET A 15 -7.53 11.92 -0.60
N ALA A 16 -6.62 11.30 -1.33
CA ALA A 16 -5.92 10.11 -0.84
C ALA A 16 -4.98 10.48 0.32
N ALA A 17 -4.21 11.56 0.16
CA ALA A 17 -3.29 12.06 1.18
C ALA A 17 -4.03 12.43 2.48
N SER A 18 -5.19 13.09 2.39
CA SER A 18 -5.99 13.45 3.57
C SER A 18 -6.47 12.22 4.35
N VAL A 19 -6.72 11.09 3.69
CA VAL A 19 -7.13 9.85 4.36
C VAL A 19 -5.93 9.09 4.95
N ILE A 20 -4.77 9.16 4.32
CA ILE A 20 -3.57 8.45 4.80
C ILE A 20 -2.94 9.15 6.01
N HIS A 21 -2.98 10.48 6.06
CA HIS A 21 -2.27 11.26 7.07
C HIS A 21 -3.14 11.74 8.24
N VAL A 22 -4.45 11.51 8.19
CA VAL A 22 -5.35 11.78 9.31
C VAL A 22 -5.36 10.61 10.29
N ASP A 23 -5.41 10.94 11.58
CA ASP A 23 -5.66 9.97 12.64
C ASP A 23 -7.18 9.86 12.89
N TYR A 24 -7.64 8.64 13.08
CA TYR A 24 -9.04 8.25 13.20
C TYR A 24 -9.44 8.06 14.66
N TYR A 25 -10.64 8.51 15.01
CA TYR A 25 -11.20 8.31 16.34
C TYR A 25 -11.76 6.90 16.51
N ILE A 26 -11.33 6.22 17.57
CA ILE A 26 -11.85 4.91 17.99
C ILE A 26 -12.49 5.07 19.37
N GLY A 27 -13.82 5.05 19.39
CA GLY A 27 -14.62 5.35 20.57
C GLY A 27 -14.75 4.21 21.58
N ASP A 28 -14.36 2.99 21.24
CA ASP A 28 -14.50 1.81 22.11
C ASP A 28 -13.14 1.16 22.35
N LEU A 29 -12.52 1.55 23.46
CA LEU A 29 -11.25 1.01 23.97
C LEU A 29 -11.52 0.28 25.29
N SER A 30 -12.55 -0.58 25.30
CA SER A 30 -13.00 -1.30 26.49
C SER A 30 -11.93 -2.22 27.10
N ASN A 31 -10.89 -2.57 26.35
CA ASN A 31 -9.68 -3.19 26.90
C ASN A 31 -8.42 -2.52 26.31
N GLN A 32 -7.63 -1.94 27.21
CA GLN A 32 -6.19 -1.65 27.08
C GLN A 32 -5.80 -0.34 26.38
N ARG A 33 -5.40 0.64 27.21
CA ARG A 33 -4.27 1.62 27.06
C ARG A 33 -3.94 2.21 25.67
N SER A 34 -4.85 2.26 24.71
CA SER A 34 -4.60 2.96 23.43
C SER A 34 -5.09 4.39 23.49
N GLN A 35 -4.41 5.28 22.77
CA GLN A 35 -4.90 6.64 22.58
C GLN A 35 -6.19 6.57 21.74
N PRO A 36 -7.15 7.50 21.96
CA PRO A 36 -8.42 7.52 21.21
C PRO A 36 -8.23 7.79 19.71
N MET A 37 -7.05 8.28 19.33
CA MET A 37 -6.63 8.50 17.95
C MET A 37 -5.76 7.32 17.52
N SER A 38 -6.15 6.65 16.44
CA SER A 38 -5.32 5.63 15.81
C SER A 38 -5.17 5.89 14.33
N THR A 39 -4.11 5.34 13.75
CA THR A 39 -3.75 5.58 12.35
C THR A 39 -4.51 4.63 11.42
N PHE A 40 -4.31 4.76 10.11
CA PHE A 40 -4.88 3.85 9.12
C PHE A 40 -4.50 2.38 9.33
N ARG A 41 -3.52 2.06 10.19
CA ARG A 41 -3.13 0.69 10.56
C ARG A 41 -4.32 -0.16 11.02
N GLU A 42 -5.26 0.42 11.74
CA GLU A 42 -6.42 -0.29 12.31
C GLU A 42 -7.32 -0.91 11.24
N PHE A 43 -7.28 -0.39 10.01
CA PHE A 43 -8.02 -0.99 8.90
C PHE A 43 -7.46 -2.35 8.45
N VAL A 44 -6.25 -2.72 8.92
CA VAL A 44 -5.58 -4.00 8.62
C VAL A 44 -5.50 -4.91 9.83
N ASP A 45 -5.43 -4.36 11.05
CA ASP A 45 -5.39 -5.18 12.25
C ASP A 45 -6.72 -5.96 12.39
N HIS A 46 -6.60 -7.28 12.31
CA HIS A 46 -7.61 -8.29 12.63
C HIS A 46 -8.81 -8.49 11.68
N LEU A 47 -8.59 -9.33 10.66
CA LEU A 47 -9.65 -10.16 10.07
C LEU A 47 -9.41 -11.64 10.37
N GLN A 48 -9.38 -12.01 11.66
CA GLN A 48 -9.28 -13.42 12.10
C GLN A 48 -10.35 -14.31 11.45
N SER A 49 -11.52 -13.74 11.16
CA SER A 49 -12.62 -14.41 10.44
C SER A 49 -12.24 -14.86 9.02
N ILE A 50 -11.37 -14.12 8.32
CA ILE A 50 -10.89 -14.50 6.99
C ILE A 50 -9.91 -15.67 7.08
N GLN A 51 -8.99 -15.64 8.06
CA GLN A 51 -8.05 -16.75 8.28
C GLN A 51 -8.77 -18.03 8.69
N ALA A 52 -9.76 -17.95 9.58
CA ALA A 52 -10.58 -19.09 9.99
C ALA A 52 -11.37 -19.71 8.83
N ASN A 53 -11.87 -18.89 7.90
CA ASN A 53 -12.57 -19.39 6.71
C ASN A 53 -11.64 -20.08 5.70
N ASP A 54 -10.41 -19.56 5.50
CA ASP A 54 -9.45 -20.19 4.58
C ASP A 54 -8.98 -21.56 5.10
N GLN A 55 -8.77 -21.68 6.43
CA GLN A 55 -8.46 -22.95 7.10
C GLN A 55 -9.58 -23.99 6.93
N ARG A 56 -10.85 -23.58 7.06
CA ARG A 56 -12.01 -24.45 6.82
C ARG A 56 -12.11 -24.92 5.37
N GLN A 57 -11.70 -24.08 4.41
CA GLN A 57 -11.76 -24.38 2.98
C GLN A 57 -10.53 -25.13 2.44
N GLN A 58 -9.53 -25.42 3.28
CA GLN A 58 -8.26 -26.08 2.92
C GLN A 58 -7.53 -25.44 1.73
N ALA A 59 -7.82 -24.18 1.40
CA ALA A 59 -7.39 -23.57 0.15
C ALA A 59 -5.90 -23.17 0.13
N ARG A 60 -5.20 -23.28 1.28
CA ARG A 60 -3.75 -23.02 1.50
C ARG A 60 -3.26 -21.78 0.74
N LYS A 61 -4.01 -20.68 0.78
CA LYS A 61 -3.66 -19.48 0.02
C LYS A 61 -2.55 -18.72 0.73
N ILE A 62 -1.58 -18.24 -0.04
CA ILE A 62 -0.45 -17.42 0.47
C ILE A 62 -0.98 -16.11 1.09
N SER A 63 -2.03 -15.53 0.53
CA SER A 63 -2.71 -14.34 1.07
C SER A 63 -4.25 -14.47 0.94
N PRO A 64 -4.93 -14.97 1.98
CA PRO A 64 -6.39 -15.10 1.97
C PRO A 64 -7.12 -13.76 1.77
N GLN A 65 -6.60 -12.70 2.41
CA GLN A 65 -7.10 -11.33 2.29
C GLN A 65 -6.89 -10.81 0.86
N GLY A 66 -5.71 -11.00 0.27
CA GLY A 66 -5.43 -10.62 -1.11
C GLY A 66 -6.39 -11.30 -2.10
N SER A 67 -6.64 -12.59 -1.93
CA SER A 67 -7.58 -13.35 -2.77
C SER A 67 -9.03 -12.87 -2.63
N LEU A 68 -9.46 -12.50 -1.42
CA LEU A 68 -10.78 -11.90 -1.22
C LEU A 68 -10.90 -10.55 -1.93
N LEU A 69 -9.86 -9.72 -1.84
CA LEU A 69 -9.81 -8.41 -2.50
C LEU A 69 -9.83 -8.55 -4.04
N GLU A 70 -9.09 -9.51 -4.58
CA GLU A 70 -9.09 -9.84 -6.01
C GLU A 70 -10.49 -10.23 -6.49
N LYS A 71 -11.13 -11.19 -5.82
CA LYS A 71 -12.50 -11.63 -6.18
C LYS A 71 -13.52 -10.49 -6.12
N ARG A 72 -13.45 -9.66 -5.08
CA ARG A 72 -14.37 -8.52 -4.92
C ARG A 72 -14.13 -7.41 -5.94
N SER A 73 -12.90 -7.23 -6.41
CA SER A 73 -12.58 -6.22 -7.43
C SER A 73 -13.37 -6.42 -8.73
N GLN A 74 -13.65 -7.68 -9.09
CA GLN A 74 -14.43 -8.04 -10.27
C GLN A 74 -15.87 -7.50 -10.23
N GLY A 75 -16.45 -7.32 -9.04
CA GLY A 75 -17.83 -6.82 -8.88
C GLY A 75 -17.96 -5.30 -8.79
N VAL A 76 -16.88 -4.58 -8.50
CA VAL A 76 -16.91 -3.12 -8.23
C VAL A 76 -16.50 -2.29 -9.45
N GLY A 77 -15.96 -2.93 -10.50
CA GLY A 77 -15.49 -2.24 -11.71
C GLY A 77 -14.17 -1.49 -11.52
N VAL A 78 -13.44 -1.77 -10.45
CA VAL A 78 -12.10 -1.22 -10.19
C VAL A 78 -11.08 -2.30 -10.51
N GLU A 79 -10.16 -2.00 -11.42
CA GLU A 79 -9.11 -2.96 -11.76
C GLU A 79 -8.22 -3.27 -10.56
N PHE A 80 -7.89 -4.55 -10.38
CA PHE A 80 -7.10 -5.00 -9.23
C PHE A 80 -5.72 -4.34 -9.14
N ARG A 81 -5.15 -3.88 -10.27
CA ARG A 81 -3.90 -3.11 -10.30
C ARG A 81 -3.93 -1.85 -9.44
N TYR A 82 -5.08 -1.15 -9.37
CA TYR A 82 -5.21 0.06 -8.57
C TYR A 82 -5.32 -0.27 -7.07
N ILE A 83 -5.86 -1.43 -6.74
CA ILE A 83 -5.91 -1.92 -5.36
C ILE A 83 -4.51 -2.32 -4.91
N MET A 84 -3.73 -3.00 -5.77
CA MET A 84 -2.33 -3.32 -5.51
C MET A 84 -1.48 -2.06 -5.34
N ALA A 85 -1.64 -1.06 -6.21
CA ALA A 85 -0.94 0.21 -6.09
C ALA A 85 -1.29 0.91 -4.77
N ALA A 86 -2.58 0.94 -4.39
CA ALA A 86 -3.03 1.52 -3.12
C ALA A 86 -2.42 0.82 -1.91
N ASP A 87 -2.32 -0.51 -1.93
CA ASP A 87 -1.71 -1.29 -0.86
C ASP A 87 -0.22 -0.97 -0.68
N PHE A 88 0.49 -0.86 -1.80
CA PHE A 88 1.89 -0.51 -1.81
C PHE A 88 2.13 0.94 -1.36
N ILE A 89 1.26 1.88 -1.74
CA ILE A 89 1.33 3.27 -1.27
C ILE A 89 1.14 3.34 0.24
N LEU A 90 0.19 2.59 0.81
CA LEU A 90 0.00 2.52 2.26
C LEU A 90 1.21 1.91 2.97
N PHE A 91 1.85 0.90 2.36
CA PHE A 91 3.11 0.36 2.85
C PHE A 91 4.24 1.41 2.86
N LEU A 92 4.39 2.17 1.78
CA LEU A 92 5.41 3.23 1.70
C LEU A 92 5.13 4.36 2.70
N ALA A 93 3.90 4.89 2.73
CA ALA A 93 3.51 5.95 3.66
C ALA A 93 3.61 5.51 5.12
N GLY A 94 3.27 4.25 5.41
CA GLY A 94 3.48 3.65 6.72
C GLY A 94 4.97 3.59 7.07
N SER A 95 5.82 3.21 6.14
CA SER A 95 7.28 3.15 6.35
C SER A 95 7.88 4.53 6.67
N VAL A 96 7.38 5.61 6.06
CA VAL A 96 7.76 6.99 6.40
C VAL A 96 7.35 7.34 7.84
N ARG A 97 6.12 7.00 8.24
CA ARG A 97 5.56 7.30 9.57
C ARG A 97 5.94 6.27 10.65
N ASN A 98 6.78 5.28 10.33
CA ASN A 98 7.09 4.12 11.18
C ASN A 98 5.83 3.35 11.64
N ILE A 99 4.80 3.30 10.79
CA ILE A 99 3.57 2.54 10.97
C ILE A 99 3.72 1.22 10.20
N ARG A 100 3.61 0.11 10.92
CA ARG A 100 3.64 -1.22 10.29
C ARG A 100 2.37 -1.45 9.48
N TRP A 101 2.54 -1.59 8.17
CA TRP A 101 1.49 -2.01 7.24
C TRP A 101 1.96 -3.25 6.47
N TYR A 102 1.14 -4.29 6.40
CA TYR A 102 1.46 -5.50 5.62
C TYR A 102 0.63 -5.52 4.33
N PRO A 103 1.26 -5.43 3.15
CA PRO A 103 0.54 -5.27 1.90
C PRO A 103 0.12 -6.62 1.29
N PHE A 104 -1.05 -7.12 1.70
CA PHE A 104 -1.58 -8.44 1.33
C PHE A 104 -1.74 -8.70 -0.17
N THR A 105 -1.89 -7.65 -0.97
CA THR A 105 -2.14 -7.77 -2.42
C THR A 105 -0.87 -7.91 -3.24
N LEU A 106 0.31 -7.62 -2.67
CA LEU A 106 1.56 -7.63 -3.44
C LEU A 106 2.10 -9.02 -3.77
N VAL A 107 1.53 -10.08 -3.19
CA VAL A 107 1.74 -11.45 -3.68
C VAL A 107 1.37 -11.63 -5.15
N TYR A 108 0.45 -10.79 -5.67
CA TYR A 108 0.07 -10.81 -7.09
C TYR A 108 0.96 -9.91 -7.95
N ALA A 109 1.71 -8.98 -7.32
CA ALA A 109 2.65 -8.11 -8.01
C ALA A 109 3.98 -8.82 -8.30
N THR A 110 4.40 -9.76 -7.43
CA THR A 110 5.63 -10.57 -7.65
C THR A 110 5.56 -11.41 -8.92
N ILE A 111 4.36 -11.85 -9.32
CA ILE A 111 4.12 -12.65 -10.53
C ILE A 111 4.15 -11.80 -11.81
N ARG A 112 3.80 -10.50 -11.71
CA ARG A 112 3.55 -9.61 -12.86
C ARG A 112 4.60 -8.52 -13.05
N SER A 113 5.60 -8.41 -12.16
CA SER A 113 6.87 -7.66 -12.28
C SER A 113 6.90 -6.46 -13.25
N VAL A 114 5.94 -5.54 -13.11
CA VAL A 114 5.89 -4.25 -13.82
C VAL A 114 5.67 -3.16 -12.78
N SER A 115 6.35 -2.03 -12.94
CA SER A 115 6.17 -0.85 -12.09
C SER A 115 4.71 -0.40 -12.11
N PHE A 116 4.16 0.04 -10.96
CA PHE A 116 2.80 0.57 -10.99
C PHE A 116 2.74 1.86 -11.81
N GLU A 117 1.65 2.02 -12.58
CA GLU A 117 1.45 3.14 -13.50
C GLU A 117 1.68 4.50 -12.84
N ILE A 118 1.22 4.67 -11.59
CA ILE A 118 1.39 5.90 -10.82
C ILE A 118 2.88 6.29 -10.67
N PHE A 119 3.77 5.31 -10.45
CA PHE A 119 5.20 5.61 -10.32
C PHE A 119 5.88 5.75 -11.69
N ALA A 120 5.45 4.99 -12.70
CA ALA A 120 5.93 5.19 -14.07
C ALA A 120 5.62 6.61 -14.59
N ARG A 121 4.41 7.12 -14.33
CA ARG A 121 4.00 8.50 -14.64
C ARG A 121 4.78 9.54 -13.84
N SER A 122 5.25 9.18 -12.65
CA SER A 122 6.09 10.03 -11.79
C SER A 122 7.51 10.26 -12.34
N SER A 123 7.81 9.75 -13.54
CA SER A 123 8.96 10.23 -14.30
C SER A 123 8.89 11.72 -14.62
N SER A 124 7.69 12.30 -14.73
CA SER A 124 7.49 13.76 -14.75
C SER A 124 7.53 14.33 -13.33
N LEU A 125 8.37 15.36 -13.14
CA LEU A 125 8.48 16.10 -11.89
C LEU A 125 7.15 16.72 -11.47
N ALA A 126 6.39 17.24 -12.44
CA ALA A 126 5.05 17.79 -12.18
C ALA A 126 4.08 16.73 -11.66
N TYR A 127 4.15 15.49 -12.17
CA TYR A 127 3.32 14.40 -11.68
C TYR A 127 3.77 13.92 -10.29
N PHE A 128 5.08 13.75 -10.09
CA PHE A 128 5.63 13.39 -8.77
C PHE A 128 5.21 14.39 -7.68
N SER A 129 5.22 15.69 -8.01
CA SER A 129 4.79 16.75 -7.09
C SER A 129 3.34 16.62 -6.64
N LYS A 130 2.46 15.99 -7.43
CA LYS A 130 1.07 15.70 -7.05
C LYS A 130 0.95 14.48 -6.14
N ILE A 131 1.78 13.46 -6.33
CA ILE A 131 1.68 12.20 -5.56
C ILE A 131 2.51 12.21 -4.28
N ARG A 132 3.59 13.01 -4.19
CA ARG A 132 4.47 13.05 -3.01
C ARG A 132 3.74 13.28 -1.68
N PRO A 133 2.68 14.12 -1.58
CA PRO A 133 2.00 14.33 -0.30
C PRO A 133 1.33 13.05 0.18
N MET A 134 0.82 12.22 -0.73
CA MET A 134 0.21 10.93 -0.41
C MET A 134 1.24 9.92 0.13
N LEU A 135 2.47 9.97 -0.36
CA LEU A 135 3.58 9.13 0.12
C LEU A 135 4.16 9.61 1.44
N GLY A 136 3.96 10.89 1.80
CA GLY A 136 4.51 11.50 3.01
C GLY A 136 5.96 11.96 2.86
N VAL A 137 6.46 12.10 1.62
CA VAL A 137 7.84 12.56 1.34
C VAL A 137 7.84 14.00 0.82
N SER A 138 8.88 14.74 1.16
CA SER A 138 9.05 16.16 0.85
C SER A 138 9.59 16.36 -0.56
N ASP A 139 10.54 15.52 -0.98
CA ASP A 139 11.22 15.62 -2.27
C ASP A 139 11.65 14.25 -2.83
N ILE A 140 12.26 14.28 -4.02
CA ILE A 140 12.71 13.08 -4.74
C ILE A 140 13.85 12.37 -4.01
N ASN A 141 14.73 13.11 -3.32
CA ASN A 141 15.86 12.53 -2.61
C ASN A 141 15.36 11.75 -1.40
N GLU A 142 14.43 12.32 -0.64
CA GLU A 142 13.76 11.62 0.47
C GLU A 142 13.06 10.36 -0.01
N PHE A 143 12.35 10.44 -1.15
CA PHE A 143 11.75 9.26 -1.77
C PHE A 143 12.78 8.17 -2.12
N ARG A 144 13.89 8.53 -2.79
CA ARG A 144 14.93 7.55 -3.18
C ARG A 144 15.57 6.91 -1.95
N GLN A 145 15.91 7.71 -0.94
CA GLN A 145 16.45 7.21 0.33
C GLN A 145 15.49 6.24 1.03
N LEU A 146 14.18 6.52 1.01
CA LEU A 146 13.17 5.59 1.53
C LEU A 146 13.21 4.25 0.78
N ILE A 147 13.23 4.29 -0.55
CA ILE A 147 13.26 3.07 -1.37
C ILE A 147 14.53 2.26 -1.14
N ASP A 148 15.70 2.91 -1.13
CA ASP A 148 16.99 2.25 -0.89
C ASP A 148 17.04 1.62 0.51
N LYS A 149 16.53 2.34 1.52
CA LYS A 149 16.40 1.82 2.90
C LYS A 149 15.49 0.59 2.96
N LEU A 150 14.37 0.61 2.24
CA LEU A 150 13.44 -0.51 2.21
C LEU A 150 14.01 -1.72 1.48
N GLU A 151 14.68 -1.52 0.34
CA GLU A 151 15.33 -2.59 -0.43
C GLU A 151 16.42 -3.29 0.39
N ALA A 152 17.16 -2.54 1.21
CA ALA A 152 18.18 -3.07 2.12
C ALA A 152 17.63 -3.63 3.43
N SER A 153 16.32 -3.49 3.71
CA SER A 153 15.72 -3.89 4.98
C SER A 153 15.29 -5.35 4.98
N ASP A 154 15.58 -6.06 6.06
CA ASP A 154 15.03 -7.40 6.33
C ASP A 154 13.53 -7.39 6.67
N THR A 155 12.93 -6.20 6.84
CA THR A 155 11.51 -6.04 7.19
C THR A 155 10.57 -6.03 5.99
N LEU A 156 11.08 -6.31 4.77
CA LEU A 156 10.23 -6.38 3.59
C LEU A 156 9.15 -7.46 3.74
N PRO A 157 7.93 -7.20 3.23
CA PRO A 157 6.88 -8.20 3.20
C PRO A 157 7.33 -9.45 2.43
N ARG A 158 7.39 -10.59 3.13
CA ARG A 158 7.65 -11.90 2.54
C ARG A 158 6.34 -12.63 2.28
N PHE A 159 6.20 -13.14 1.06
CA PHE A 159 5.10 -13.98 0.60
C PHE A 159 5.67 -15.35 0.26
N ASP A 160 5.67 -16.25 1.24
CA ASP A 160 6.30 -17.58 1.15
C ASP A 160 7.80 -17.46 0.76
N TYR A 161 8.20 -17.97 -0.41
CA TYR A 161 9.58 -17.89 -0.91
C TYR A 161 9.89 -16.60 -1.70
N SER A 162 8.94 -15.66 -1.80
CA SER A 162 9.10 -14.43 -2.58
C SER A 162 9.07 -13.17 -1.71
N THR A 163 9.84 -12.17 -2.13
CA THR A 163 9.82 -10.81 -1.58
C THR A 163 9.52 -9.83 -2.71
N ILE A 164 8.99 -8.67 -2.34
CA ILE A 164 8.85 -7.55 -3.28
C ILE A 164 10.18 -6.82 -3.41
N SER A 165 10.38 -6.18 -4.56
CA SER A 165 11.44 -5.20 -4.78
C SER A 165 10.81 -3.81 -4.90
N PRO A 166 10.83 -2.98 -3.84
CA PRO A 166 10.41 -1.58 -3.90
C PRO A 166 11.02 -0.82 -5.09
N VAL A 167 12.29 -1.06 -5.42
CA VAL A 167 12.95 -0.43 -6.58
C VAL A 167 12.23 -0.78 -7.88
N SER A 168 11.91 -2.06 -8.08
CA SER A 168 11.24 -2.55 -9.30
C SER A 168 9.79 -2.05 -9.41
N LEU A 169 9.06 -2.01 -8.29
CA LEU A 169 7.66 -1.59 -8.25
C LEU A 169 7.47 -0.07 -8.45
N THR A 170 8.47 0.72 -8.06
CA THR A 170 8.45 2.19 -8.17
C THR A 170 9.18 2.71 -9.40
N PHE A 171 10.10 1.93 -9.98
CA PHE A 171 11.03 2.42 -10.99
C PHE A 171 11.79 3.68 -10.52
N ALA A 172 12.27 3.64 -9.26
CA ALA A 172 12.78 4.80 -8.51
C ALA A 172 13.82 5.65 -9.26
N ALA A 173 14.67 5.02 -10.07
CA ALA A 173 15.70 5.71 -10.85
C ALA A 173 15.12 6.70 -11.88
N GLN A 174 13.91 6.46 -12.39
CA GLN A 174 13.29 7.30 -13.42
C GLN A 174 12.37 8.39 -12.87
N ILE A 175 12.15 8.45 -11.55
CA ILE A 175 11.26 9.46 -10.96
C ILE A 175 11.88 10.85 -11.07
N GLY A 176 11.08 11.80 -11.56
CA GLY A 176 11.44 13.20 -11.75
C GLY A 176 12.58 13.47 -12.74
N THR A 177 12.89 12.52 -13.63
CA THR A 177 13.92 12.71 -14.66
C THR A 177 13.43 13.59 -15.82
N ARG A 178 12.11 13.69 -16.00
CA ARG A 178 11.46 14.58 -16.96
C ARG A 178 10.93 15.82 -16.23
N PRO A 179 11.03 17.01 -16.84
CA PRO A 179 10.47 18.23 -16.28
C PRO A 179 8.95 18.15 -16.07
#